data_AF-A0A2V3A722-F1
#
_entry.id   AF-A0A2V3A722-F1
#
_cell.length_a   1.000
_cell.length_b   1.000
_cell.length_c   1.000
_cell.angle_alpha   90.00
_cell.angle_beta   90.00
_cell.angle_gamma   90.00
#
_symmetry.space_group_name_H-M   'P 1'
#
loop_
_entity.id
_entity.type
_entity.pdbx_description
1 polymer ?
#
loop_
_entity_poly.entity_id
_entity_poly.type
_entity_poly.pdbx_seq_one_letter_code
_entity_poly.pdbx_strand_id
1 'polypeptide(L)'
;MYKKIGLLLILFSLILTGKAFGEEVTVSSSEELREALSSDREISIIKIKPGRYNGNFSVEKRVHIIGEKGVKLFGLESGNVLTIEADDVIVESLEIEGSGSQNAGIYVKGDRSYLHHNALNKVFHGIYARDSYGHRFENNIISSFDSVKRHKGYGIYLVKAPNTAVKGNYFYDTQDGVYVSYSDFCEISGNQMLKSRYGVHTMDSRNILIAHNQVTESINGLMIMQSYEISIMENYFYLNTKIDGAGMFIYDTFDSKISSNIVKGNFRGIVLENAKRNRLEFNTFLENDTGLEIGINSTDNTIYLNNFYRNTRQIISDKDNSNYFNKEEYGNYYDDHSSLNMNSDSKVDFAYKSGDVFYQMASKEPLLQVFFQSPAVELWNTVEQITPIPSDSLIVDEAPLAKPAQVKWEENTSETQVSSSSHEMDLILFFMIILFASLFILMKLGGSAMKLKHFFVIIGLGLLLTACSFAAAGPVDIKLNKDSCDVCHMGIEEMESAAQLILKNGKPVLFDDIGCMTEYLQTENPEYEAAFVHDYQSKEWISFDTSSFIQNQNIDSPMSYGIAAFKSKDDAAAFQREYGGDAYTKAELLNTEIKSFKKPGMSHSH
;
A
#
# COMPACT_ATOMS: atom_id res chain seq x y z
N MET A 1 18.64 70.01 -22.95
CA MET A 1 17.75 68.85 -23.26
C MET A 1 17.50 67.99 -22.03
N TYR A 2 18.54 67.58 -21.30
CA TYR A 2 18.44 66.69 -20.12
C TYR A 2 17.56 67.19 -18.96
N LYS A 3 17.53 68.49 -18.65
CA LYS A 3 16.65 69.04 -17.60
C LYS A 3 15.15 68.95 -17.93
N LYS A 4 14.78 68.99 -19.22
CA LYS A 4 13.37 68.85 -19.65
C LYS A 4 12.92 67.38 -19.66
N ILE A 5 13.84 66.44 -19.92
CA ILE A 5 13.59 65.00 -19.88
C ILE A 5 13.45 64.52 -18.42
N GLY A 6 14.29 65.03 -17.50
CA GLY A 6 14.16 64.71 -16.07
C GLY A 6 12.84 65.19 -15.46
N LEU A 7 12.36 66.37 -15.85
CA LEU A 7 11.06 66.88 -15.40
C LEU A 7 9.89 66.07 -15.99
N LEU A 8 10.01 65.58 -17.23
CA LEU A 8 9.01 64.73 -17.86
C LEU A 8 8.93 63.36 -17.21
N LEU A 9 10.07 62.75 -16.84
CA LEU A 9 10.13 61.47 -16.13
C LEU A 9 9.59 61.54 -14.71
N ILE A 10 9.82 62.66 -14.01
CA ILE A 10 9.24 62.91 -12.67
C ILE A 10 7.73 63.14 -12.76
N LEU A 11 7.25 63.89 -13.78
CA LEU A 11 5.81 64.00 -14.04
C LEU A 11 5.19 62.64 -14.43
N PHE A 12 5.90 61.80 -15.19
CA PHE A 12 5.42 60.47 -15.57
C PHE A 12 5.39 59.51 -14.36
N SER A 13 6.35 59.59 -13.44
CA SER A 13 6.33 58.80 -12.20
C SER A 13 5.25 59.25 -11.21
N LEU A 14 4.85 60.53 -11.25
CA LEU A 14 3.75 61.07 -10.43
C LEU A 14 2.36 60.76 -11.01
N ILE A 15 2.25 60.37 -12.28
CA ILE A 15 0.98 59.95 -12.92
C ILE A 15 0.70 58.45 -12.74
N LEU A 16 1.71 57.65 -12.34
CA LEU A 16 1.59 56.20 -12.17
C LEU A 16 1.31 55.73 -10.72
N THR A 17 1.04 56.64 -9.78
CA THR A 17 0.57 56.26 -8.42
C THR A 17 -0.94 56.06 -8.34
N GLY A 18 -1.56 55.55 -9.41
CA GLY A 18 -2.82 54.86 -9.28
C GLY A 18 -2.53 53.50 -8.67
N LYS A 19 -2.67 53.34 -7.36
CA LYS A 19 -2.83 52.00 -6.79
C LYS A 19 -4.07 51.41 -7.46
N ALA A 20 -3.87 50.52 -8.43
CA ALA A 20 -4.94 49.65 -8.91
C ALA A 20 -5.28 48.72 -7.74
N PHE A 21 -6.10 49.21 -6.81
CA PHE A 21 -6.82 48.35 -5.89
C PHE A 21 -7.80 47.58 -6.76
N GLY A 22 -7.44 46.36 -7.12
CA GLY A 22 -8.41 45.46 -7.74
C GLY A 22 -9.61 45.33 -6.79
N GLU A 23 -10.81 45.23 -7.36
CA GLU A 23 -12.04 45.22 -6.59
C GLU A 23 -12.06 43.98 -5.68
N GLU A 24 -12.47 44.15 -4.43
CA GLU A 24 -12.72 43.06 -3.49
C GLU A 24 -14.23 42.90 -3.35
N VAL A 25 -14.73 41.70 -3.59
CA VAL A 25 -16.16 41.37 -3.45
C VAL A 25 -16.33 40.29 -2.38
N THR A 26 -17.35 40.45 -1.55
CA THR A 26 -17.79 39.45 -0.58
C THR A 26 -19.06 38.80 -1.10
N VAL A 27 -19.10 37.46 -1.09
CA VAL A 27 -20.26 36.67 -1.51
C VAL A 27 -20.78 35.80 -0.38
N SER A 28 -22.08 35.56 -0.37
CA SER A 28 -22.81 34.85 0.69
C SER A 28 -23.80 33.80 0.17
N SER A 29 -23.95 33.69 -1.16
CA SER A 29 -24.82 32.72 -1.83
C SER A 29 -24.17 32.11 -3.08
N SER A 30 -24.74 31.01 -3.58
CA SER A 30 -24.23 30.32 -4.78
C SER A 30 -24.36 31.19 -6.03
N GLU A 31 -25.43 31.99 -6.10
CA GLU A 31 -25.73 32.92 -7.18
C GLU A 31 -24.74 34.10 -7.18
N GLU A 32 -24.48 34.69 -6.01
CA GLU A 32 -23.47 35.76 -5.86
C GLU A 32 -22.07 35.28 -6.23
N LEU A 33 -21.71 34.05 -5.83
CA LEU A 33 -20.41 33.47 -6.19
C LEU A 33 -20.31 33.29 -7.72
N ARG A 34 -21.34 32.76 -8.38
CA ARG A 34 -21.34 32.64 -9.85
C ARG A 34 -21.23 33.98 -10.53
N GLU A 35 -22.01 34.97 -10.08
CA GLU A 35 -21.98 36.32 -10.65
C GLU A 35 -20.60 36.97 -10.47
N ALA A 36 -19.98 36.84 -9.29
CA ALA A 36 -18.64 37.38 -9.06
C ALA A 36 -17.58 36.73 -9.96
N LEU A 37 -17.68 35.41 -10.18
CA LEU A 37 -16.78 34.65 -11.03
C LEU A 37 -16.95 34.97 -12.52
N SER A 38 -18.18 35.16 -13.00
CA SER A 38 -18.48 35.47 -14.42
C SER A 38 -18.53 36.97 -14.74
N SER A 39 -18.42 37.85 -13.75
CA SER A 39 -18.50 39.30 -13.96
C SER A 39 -17.33 39.81 -14.81
N ASP A 40 -17.64 40.67 -15.78
CA ASP A 40 -16.65 41.44 -16.56
C ASP A 40 -15.89 42.49 -15.73
N ARG A 41 -16.23 42.66 -14.44
CA ARG A 41 -15.49 43.55 -13.53
C ARG A 41 -14.12 42.98 -13.18
N GLU A 42 -13.14 43.87 -13.06
CA GLU A 42 -11.77 43.64 -12.57
C GLU A 42 -11.75 43.34 -11.06
N ILE A 43 -12.38 42.22 -10.69
CA ILE A 43 -12.41 41.68 -9.33
C ILE A 43 -11.11 40.92 -9.09
N SER A 44 -10.31 41.41 -8.15
CA SER A 44 -9.05 40.78 -7.78
C SER A 44 -9.18 39.78 -6.63
N ILE A 45 -10.18 39.97 -5.75
CA ILE A 45 -10.40 39.13 -4.57
C ILE A 45 -11.89 38.82 -4.42
N ILE A 46 -12.21 37.55 -4.22
CA ILE A 46 -13.55 37.06 -3.85
C ILE A 46 -13.45 36.42 -2.47
N LYS A 47 -14.06 37.04 -1.46
CA LYS A 47 -14.20 36.49 -0.11
C LYS A 47 -15.54 35.78 0.03
N ILE A 48 -15.51 34.51 0.40
CA ILE A 48 -16.70 33.68 0.53
C ILE A 48 -17.07 33.60 2.01
N LYS A 49 -18.29 34.01 2.37
CA LYS A 49 -18.81 33.92 3.74
C LYS A 49 -19.17 32.48 4.11
N PRO A 50 -19.11 32.10 5.40
CA PRO A 50 -19.42 30.74 5.84
C PRO A 50 -20.80 30.30 5.35
N GLY A 51 -20.87 29.09 4.80
CA GLY A 51 -22.09 28.60 4.15
C GLY A 51 -21.81 27.47 3.17
N ARG A 52 -22.89 26.82 2.73
CA ARG A 52 -22.86 25.79 1.70
C ARG A 52 -23.26 26.37 0.35
N TYR A 53 -22.38 26.25 -0.63
CA TYR A 53 -22.55 26.77 -1.98
C TYR A 53 -22.72 25.58 -2.92
N ASN A 54 -23.93 25.39 -3.44
CA ASN A 54 -24.25 24.21 -4.24
C ASN A 54 -24.09 24.52 -5.73
N GLY A 55 -23.41 23.61 -6.43
CA GLY A 55 -23.23 23.65 -7.88
C GLY A 55 -21.77 23.55 -8.29
N ASN A 56 -21.57 23.57 -9.60
CA ASN A 56 -20.24 23.61 -10.19
C ASN A 56 -19.89 25.07 -10.55
N PHE A 57 -18.63 25.43 -10.41
CA PHE A 57 -18.13 26.80 -10.58
C PHE A 57 -16.97 26.84 -11.58
N SER A 58 -16.90 27.90 -12.38
CA SER A 58 -15.84 28.15 -13.38
C SER A 58 -15.14 29.47 -13.05
N VAL A 59 -13.81 29.49 -13.12
CA VAL A 59 -12.97 30.66 -12.88
C VAL A 59 -12.27 31.04 -14.17
N GLU A 60 -12.84 32.01 -14.87
CA GLU A 60 -12.41 32.43 -16.22
C GLU A 60 -11.54 33.69 -16.22
N LYS A 61 -11.22 34.21 -15.03
CA LYS A 61 -10.36 35.38 -14.85
C LYS A 61 -9.39 35.19 -13.70
N ARG A 62 -8.29 35.94 -13.75
CA ARG A 62 -7.31 36.02 -12.66
C ARG A 62 -7.96 36.57 -11.40
N VAL A 63 -8.03 35.78 -10.34
CA VAL A 63 -8.66 36.17 -9.09
C VAL A 63 -8.08 35.38 -7.91
N HIS A 64 -8.14 35.98 -6.72
CA HIS A 64 -7.86 35.31 -5.46
C HIS A 64 -9.18 34.97 -4.75
N ILE A 65 -9.48 33.68 -4.59
CA ILE A 65 -10.67 33.17 -3.91
C ILE A 65 -10.30 32.73 -2.50
N ILE A 66 -10.94 33.33 -1.50
CA ILE A 66 -10.66 33.10 -0.07
C ILE A 66 -11.93 32.62 0.62
N GLY A 67 -11.89 31.41 1.19
CA GLY A 67 -12.94 30.89 2.05
C GLY A 67 -12.78 31.33 3.50
N GLU A 68 -13.83 31.90 4.10
CA GLU A 68 -13.91 31.97 5.57
C GLU A 68 -14.16 30.57 6.15
N LYS A 69 -13.79 30.36 7.43
CA LYS A 69 -13.97 29.08 8.11
C LYS A 69 -15.44 28.63 8.04
N GLY A 70 -15.69 27.43 7.50
CA GLY A 70 -17.03 26.87 7.31
C GLY A 70 -17.63 27.13 5.92
N VAL A 71 -16.84 27.63 4.96
CA VAL A 71 -17.21 27.65 3.54
C VAL A 71 -17.07 26.25 2.95
N LYS A 72 -18.16 25.78 2.35
CA LYS A 72 -18.21 24.50 1.64
C LYS A 72 -18.78 24.65 0.24
N LEU A 73 -17.96 24.37 -0.77
CA LEU A 73 -18.43 24.17 -2.14
C LEU A 73 -18.89 22.72 -2.30
N PHE A 74 -20.15 22.53 -2.68
CA PHE A 74 -20.73 21.22 -2.87
C PHE A 74 -21.18 21.06 -4.32
N GLY A 75 -20.44 20.27 -5.09
CA GLY A 75 -20.75 19.98 -6.49
C GLY A 75 -22.04 19.19 -6.66
N LEU A 76 -22.40 18.95 -7.91
CA LEU A 76 -23.66 18.27 -8.28
C LEU A 76 -23.53 16.74 -8.35
N GLU A 77 -22.45 16.16 -7.81
CA GLU A 77 -22.07 14.75 -8.00
C GLU A 77 -21.92 14.37 -9.50
N SER A 78 -21.68 15.36 -10.34
CA SER A 78 -21.45 15.25 -11.78
C SER A 78 -20.59 16.43 -12.23
N GLY A 79 -19.55 16.16 -13.02
CA GLY A 79 -18.57 17.17 -13.42
C GLY A 79 -17.60 17.56 -12.30
N ASN A 80 -16.72 18.51 -12.60
CA ASN A 80 -15.78 19.06 -11.63
C ASN A 80 -16.48 20.09 -10.74
N VAL A 81 -16.09 20.18 -9.46
CA VAL A 81 -16.72 21.15 -8.53
C VAL A 81 -16.26 22.58 -8.83
N LEU A 82 -14.95 22.78 -8.93
CA LEU A 82 -14.33 24.05 -9.33
C LEU A 82 -13.45 23.81 -10.56
N THR A 83 -13.67 24.57 -11.64
CA THR A 83 -12.82 24.55 -12.83
C THR A 83 -12.09 25.89 -12.94
N ILE A 84 -10.77 25.85 -13.02
CA ILE A 84 -9.89 27.01 -13.16
C ILE A 84 -9.42 27.09 -14.61
N GLU A 85 -10.05 27.97 -15.39
CA GLU A 85 -9.73 28.21 -16.80
C GLU A 85 -8.66 29.30 -16.96
N ALA A 86 -8.60 30.26 -16.03
CA ALA A 86 -7.67 31.39 -16.10
C ALA A 86 -6.34 31.15 -15.40
N ASP A 87 -5.34 31.89 -15.88
CA ASP A 87 -4.01 31.96 -15.31
C ASP A 87 -3.95 32.71 -13.97
N ASP A 88 -2.92 32.39 -13.17
CA ASP A 88 -2.54 33.12 -11.96
C ASP A 88 -3.67 33.20 -10.92
N VAL A 89 -4.53 32.18 -10.88
CA VAL A 89 -5.63 32.04 -9.92
C VAL A 89 -5.11 31.50 -8.59
N ILE A 90 -5.56 32.11 -7.50
CA ILE A 90 -5.24 31.67 -6.14
C ILE A 90 -6.54 31.18 -5.49
N VAL A 91 -6.52 30.00 -4.88
CA VAL A 91 -7.65 29.44 -4.14
C VAL A 91 -7.19 28.97 -2.78
N GLU A 92 -7.78 29.55 -1.73
CA GLU A 92 -7.44 29.18 -0.36
C GLU A 92 -8.63 28.97 0.56
N SER A 93 -8.44 28.07 1.54
CA SER A 93 -9.34 27.86 2.68
C SER A 93 -10.77 27.42 2.31
N LEU A 94 -10.92 26.64 1.24
CA LEU A 94 -12.22 26.06 0.84
C LEU A 94 -12.35 24.60 1.27
N GLU A 95 -13.54 24.20 1.74
CA GLU A 95 -13.96 22.80 1.78
C GLU A 95 -14.69 22.44 0.48
N ILE A 96 -14.31 21.37 -0.19
CA ILE A 96 -14.85 20.97 -1.50
C ILE A 96 -15.28 19.50 -1.46
N GLU A 97 -16.53 19.24 -1.86
CA GLU A 97 -17.12 17.89 -1.96
C GLU A 97 -18.06 17.79 -3.16
N GLY A 98 -18.53 16.57 -3.46
CA GLY A 98 -19.59 16.36 -4.45
C GLY A 98 -19.11 16.42 -5.90
N SER A 99 -17.88 16.00 -6.19
CA SER A 99 -17.41 15.81 -7.56
C SER A 99 -18.14 14.64 -8.24
N GLY A 100 -18.22 14.65 -9.56
CA GLY A 100 -18.63 13.48 -10.33
C GLY A 100 -17.65 12.31 -10.25
N SER A 101 -18.11 11.14 -10.70
CA SER A 101 -17.22 10.02 -10.99
C SER A 101 -16.25 10.40 -12.11
N GLN A 102 -14.96 10.11 -11.96
CA GLN A 102 -13.92 10.52 -12.91
C GLN A 102 -13.67 12.03 -13.02
N ASN A 103 -14.24 12.84 -12.12
CA ASN A 103 -14.07 14.29 -12.10
C ASN A 103 -13.29 14.77 -10.87
N ALA A 104 -12.78 16.00 -10.93
CA ALA A 104 -11.99 16.58 -9.86
C ALA A 104 -12.81 17.44 -8.91
N GLY A 105 -12.35 17.56 -7.67
CA GLY A 105 -12.75 18.66 -6.78
C GLY A 105 -12.32 19.99 -7.39
N ILE A 106 -11.05 20.12 -7.78
CA ILE A 106 -10.54 21.26 -8.54
C ILE A 106 -9.88 20.77 -9.83
N TYR A 107 -10.38 21.22 -10.98
CA TYR A 107 -9.77 20.98 -12.28
C TYR A 107 -9.06 22.26 -12.75
N VAL A 108 -7.80 22.14 -13.15
CA VAL A 108 -6.93 23.26 -13.51
C VAL A 108 -6.52 23.13 -14.97
N LYS A 109 -6.82 24.17 -15.74
CA LYS A 109 -6.38 24.36 -17.14
C LYS A 109 -5.51 25.60 -17.30
N GLY A 110 -5.79 26.65 -16.53
CA GLY A 110 -4.99 27.88 -16.55
C GLY A 110 -3.64 27.71 -15.83
N ASP A 111 -2.64 28.47 -16.26
CA ASP A 111 -1.27 28.36 -15.78
C ASP A 111 -1.08 29.02 -14.41
N ARG A 112 -0.03 28.59 -13.69
CA ARG A 112 0.47 29.24 -12.46
C ARG A 112 -0.55 29.37 -11.33
N SER A 113 -1.54 28.48 -11.31
CA SER A 113 -2.49 28.36 -10.20
C SER A 113 -1.78 28.06 -8.87
N TYR A 114 -2.20 28.74 -7.79
CA TYR A 114 -1.75 28.49 -6.42
C TYR A 114 -2.94 28.05 -5.56
N LEU A 115 -2.99 26.76 -5.23
CA LEU A 115 -4.08 26.15 -4.47
C LEU A 115 -3.55 25.70 -3.12
N HIS A 116 -4.01 26.33 -2.04
CA HIS A 116 -3.47 26.03 -0.72
C HIS A 116 -4.45 26.08 0.44
N HIS A 117 -4.20 25.28 1.48
CA HIS A 117 -5.08 25.16 2.66
C HIS A 117 -6.54 24.79 2.30
N ASN A 118 -6.76 24.07 1.20
CA ASN A 118 -8.09 23.56 0.84
C ASN A 118 -8.29 22.15 1.40
N ALA A 119 -9.54 21.81 1.72
CA ALA A 119 -9.94 20.46 2.15
C ALA A 119 -10.86 19.85 1.09
N LEU A 120 -10.34 18.90 0.33
CA LEU A 120 -11.07 18.18 -0.72
C LEU A 120 -11.45 16.80 -0.19
N ASN A 121 -12.72 16.65 0.20
CA ASN A 121 -13.18 15.47 0.91
C ASN A 121 -14.06 14.60 0.02
N LYS A 122 -13.75 13.30 -0.06
CA LYS A 122 -14.57 12.32 -0.79
C LYS A 122 -14.89 12.80 -2.21
N VAL A 123 -13.89 13.30 -2.92
CA VAL A 123 -13.96 13.60 -4.36
C VAL A 123 -13.39 12.42 -5.15
N PHE A 124 -13.51 12.37 -6.48
CA PHE A 124 -12.82 11.32 -7.23
C PHE A 124 -11.35 11.67 -7.40
N HIS A 125 -11.04 12.70 -8.20
CA HIS A 125 -9.73 13.34 -8.16
C HIS A 125 -9.77 14.53 -7.19
N GLY A 126 -8.71 14.75 -6.41
CA GLY A 126 -8.59 15.97 -5.60
C GLY A 126 -8.38 17.19 -6.50
N ILE A 127 -7.12 17.41 -6.86
CA ILE A 127 -6.72 18.45 -7.81
C ILE A 127 -6.24 17.76 -9.08
N TYR A 128 -6.77 18.16 -10.22
CA TYR A 128 -6.34 17.65 -11.52
C TYR A 128 -5.87 18.81 -12.39
N ALA A 129 -4.56 18.88 -12.64
CA ALA A 129 -3.96 19.83 -13.58
C ALA A 129 -3.64 19.13 -14.89
N ARG A 130 -4.13 19.71 -16.00
CA ARG A 130 -3.97 19.12 -17.32
C ARG A 130 -3.64 20.17 -18.36
N ASP A 131 -2.61 19.86 -19.16
CA ASP A 131 -2.20 20.69 -20.30
C ASP A 131 -1.94 22.16 -19.87
N SER A 132 -1.27 22.33 -18.73
CA SER A 132 -1.09 23.60 -18.00
C SER A 132 0.32 23.68 -17.37
N TYR A 133 0.74 24.79 -16.79
CA TYR A 133 2.13 24.97 -16.36
C TYR A 133 2.31 25.63 -14.99
N GLY A 134 3.31 25.20 -14.22
CA GLY A 134 3.94 26.04 -13.18
C GLY A 134 3.13 26.22 -11.91
N HIS A 135 2.38 25.19 -11.49
CA HIS A 135 1.46 25.31 -10.36
C HIS A 135 2.13 25.16 -9.00
N ARG A 136 1.44 25.63 -7.96
CA ARG A 136 1.77 25.38 -6.56
C ARG A 136 0.56 24.80 -5.85
N PHE A 137 0.64 23.57 -5.40
CA PHE A 137 -0.40 22.89 -4.64
C PHE A 137 0.14 22.57 -3.26
N GLU A 138 -0.24 23.39 -2.26
CA GLU A 138 0.44 23.39 -0.96
C GLU A 138 -0.52 23.27 0.23
N ASN A 139 -0.17 22.46 1.23
CA ASN A 139 -0.92 22.35 2.49
C ASN A 139 -2.42 22.04 2.33
N ASN A 140 -2.79 21.28 1.29
CA ASN A 140 -4.15 20.79 1.09
C ASN A 140 -4.37 19.46 1.81
N ILE A 141 -5.61 19.19 2.19
CA ILE A 141 -6.07 17.90 2.73
C ILE A 141 -6.94 17.26 1.67
N ILE A 142 -6.60 16.04 1.22
CA ILE A 142 -7.25 15.42 0.07
C ILE A 142 -7.62 13.97 0.37
N SER A 143 -8.86 13.61 0.06
CA SER A 143 -9.31 12.22 0.04
C SER A 143 -10.20 11.88 -1.14
N SER A 144 -10.11 10.62 -1.55
CA SER A 144 -10.96 10.04 -2.57
C SER A 144 -12.27 9.49 -1.98
N PHE A 145 -13.17 9.01 -2.84
CA PHE A 145 -14.37 8.29 -2.41
C PHE A 145 -14.07 7.12 -1.46
N ASP A 146 -14.90 7.06 -0.42
CA ASP A 146 -14.93 6.05 0.63
C ASP A 146 -15.93 4.95 0.23
N SER A 147 -15.57 4.06 -0.71
CA SER A 147 -16.39 2.86 -0.97
C SER A 147 -15.66 1.77 -1.77
N VAL A 148 -15.95 0.51 -1.44
CA VAL A 148 -15.59 -0.69 -2.23
C VAL A 148 -16.25 -0.69 -3.63
N LYS A 149 -17.35 0.07 -3.81
CA LYS A 149 -18.18 0.08 -5.03
C LYS A 149 -17.81 1.15 -6.05
N ARG A 150 -16.93 2.09 -5.70
CA ARG A 150 -16.53 3.21 -6.56
C ARG A 150 -15.02 3.21 -6.67
N HIS A 151 -14.53 3.21 -7.90
CA HIS A 151 -13.12 3.43 -8.17
C HIS A 151 -12.66 4.70 -7.48
N LYS A 152 -11.47 4.65 -6.88
CA LYS A 152 -10.82 5.81 -6.30
C LYS A 152 -10.11 6.59 -7.40
N GLY A 153 -10.00 7.90 -7.22
CA GLY A 153 -9.14 8.72 -8.04
C GLY A 153 -7.88 9.14 -7.28
N TYR A 154 -7.00 9.82 -8.02
CA TYR A 154 -5.76 10.37 -7.50
C TYR A 154 -5.98 11.60 -6.61
N GLY A 155 -5.16 11.77 -5.59
CA GLY A 155 -5.18 12.97 -4.76
C GLY A 155 -4.83 14.20 -5.59
N ILE A 156 -3.63 14.23 -6.14
CA ILE A 156 -3.22 15.21 -7.15
C ILE A 156 -2.85 14.48 -8.44
N TYR A 157 -3.46 14.88 -9.55
CA TYR A 157 -3.21 14.32 -10.87
C TYR A 157 -2.60 15.38 -11.77
N LEU A 158 -1.35 15.17 -12.20
CA LEU A 158 -0.62 16.04 -13.11
C LEU A 158 -0.46 15.35 -14.46
N VAL A 159 -1.03 15.93 -15.51
CA VAL A 159 -0.94 15.40 -16.87
C VAL A 159 -0.49 16.52 -17.80
N LYS A 160 0.73 16.41 -18.32
CA LYS A 160 1.36 17.49 -19.09
C LYS A 160 1.33 18.82 -18.33
N ALA A 161 1.67 18.75 -17.04
CA ALA A 161 1.67 19.85 -16.09
C ALA A 161 3.06 20.09 -15.46
N PRO A 162 4.09 20.41 -16.27
CA PRO A 162 5.47 20.52 -15.80
C PRO A 162 5.68 21.72 -14.86
N ASN A 163 6.80 21.71 -14.14
CA ASN A 163 7.18 22.74 -13.17
C ASN A 163 6.15 22.94 -12.04
N THR A 164 5.44 21.88 -11.68
CA THR A 164 4.46 21.91 -10.59
C THR A 164 5.11 21.54 -9.27
N ALA A 165 4.88 22.34 -8.24
CA ALA A 165 5.29 22.06 -6.87
C ALA A 165 4.10 21.54 -6.04
N VAL A 166 4.23 20.36 -5.46
CA VAL A 166 3.27 19.70 -4.58
C VAL A 166 3.90 19.56 -3.20
N LYS A 167 3.55 20.46 -2.26
CA LYS A 167 4.26 20.56 -0.96
C LYS A 167 3.37 20.52 0.27
N GLY A 168 3.77 19.78 1.30
CA GLY A 168 3.10 19.85 2.61
C GLY A 168 1.65 19.36 2.62
N ASN A 169 1.21 18.63 1.60
CA ASN A 169 -0.18 18.16 1.51
C ASN A 169 -0.36 16.87 2.32
N TYR A 170 -1.58 16.65 2.78
CA TYR A 170 -2.01 15.43 3.47
C TYR A 170 -3.00 14.67 2.60
N PHE A 171 -2.66 13.44 2.25
CA PHE A 171 -3.47 12.54 1.44
C PHE A 171 -3.93 11.36 2.29
N TYR A 172 -5.23 11.06 2.23
CA TYR A 172 -5.75 9.86 2.87
C TYR A 172 -6.74 9.14 1.97
N ASP A 173 -6.60 7.81 1.92
CA ASP A 173 -7.54 6.91 1.24
C ASP A 173 -7.74 7.24 -0.26
N THR A 174 -6.64 7.51 -0.96
CA THR A 174 -6.64 7.83 -2.41
C THR A 174 -6.25 6.63 -3.27
N GLN A 175 -6.51 6.67 -4.58
CA GLN A 175 -5.91 5.70 -5.50
C GLN A 175 -4.40 5.87 -5.47
N ASP A 176 -3.88 6.98 -5.99
CA ASP A 176 -2.48 7.36 -5.79
C ASP A 176 -2.47 8.75 -5.15
N GLY A 177 -1.53 9.02 -4.25
CA GLY A 177 -1.43 10.32 -3.58
C GLY A 177 -1.15 11.43 -4.61
N VAL A 178 -0.02 11.29 -5.32
CA VAL A 178 0.35 12.17 -6.44
C VAL A 178 0.68 11.33 -7.66
N TYR A 179 -0.04 11.55 -8.76
CA TYR A 179 0.24 10.94 -10.07
C TYR A 179 0.82 11.99 -11.00
N VAL A 180 2.00 11.72 -11.57
CA VAL A 180 2.73 12.59 -12.49
C VAL A 180 2.88 11.90 -13.85
N SER A 181 2.27 12.47 -14.90
CA SER A 181 2.30 11.93 -16.26
C SER A 181 2.79 12.99 -17.25
N TYR A 182 3.82 12.69 -18.05
CA TYR A 182 4.38 13.62 -19.05
C TYR A 182 4.66 15.02 -18.50
N SER A 183 5.11 15.13 -17.24
CA SER A 183 5.21 16.39 -16.52
C SER A 183 6.59 16.52 -15.87
N ASP A 184 7.50 17.18 -16.58
CA ASP A 184 8.89 17.33 -16.16
C ASP A 184 9.08 18.44 -15.11
N PHE A 185 10.21 18.40 -14.39
CA PHE A 185 10.62 19.44 -13.44
C PHE A 185 9.65 19.66 -12.27
N CYS A 186 8.87 18.65 -11.91
CA CYS A 186 7.98 18.73 -10.76
C CYS A 186 8.72 18.45 -9.44
N GLU A 187 8.23 19.06 -8.37
CA GLU A 187 8.71 18.84 -7.01
C GLU A 187 7.56 18.30 -6.16
N ILE A 188 7.76 17.14 -5.55
CA ILE A 188 6.82 16.50 -4.63
C ILE A 188 7.54 16.39 -3.30
N SER A 189 7.25 17.31 -2.38
CA SER A 189 8.05 17.43 -1.16
C SER A 189 7.27 17.63 0.14
N GLY A 190 7.69 16.98 1.23
CA GLY A 190 7.12 17.24 2.56
C GLY A 190 5.67 16.79 2.71
N ASN A 191 5.17 15.90 1.84
CA ASN A 191 3.79 15.44 1.87
C ASN A 191 3.64 14.20 2.77
N GLN A 192 2.45 14.02 3.34
CA GLN A 192 2.07 12.84 4.12
C GLN A 192 0.98 12.08 3.37
N MET A 193 1.19 10.79 3.14
CA MET A 193 0.31 9.95 2.32
C MET A 193 -0.02 8.66 3.06
N LEU A 194 -1.29 8.47 3.37
CA LEU A 194 -1.77 7.32 4.13
C LEU A 194 -2.80 6.52 3.32
N LYS A 195 -2.66 5.19 3.30
CA LYS A 195 -3.64 4.27 2.69
C LYS A 195 -3.89 4.55 1.21
N SER A 196 -2.82 4.71 0.44
CA SER A 196 -2.92 4.83 -1.03
C SER A 196 -2.56 3.51 -1.70
N ARG A 197 -2.93 3.32 -2.96
CA ARG A 197 -2.28 2.31 -3.80
C ARG A 197 -0.81 2.65 -3.90
N TYR A 198 -0.49 3.82 -4.47
CA TYR A 198 0.88 4.36 -4.50
C TYR A 198 0.92 5.74 -3.85
N GLY A 199 1.94 6.04 -3.04
CA GLY A 199 2.13 7.40 -2.54
C GLY A 199 2.39 8.38 -3.69
N VAL A 200 3.50 8.17 -4.39
CA VAL A 200 3.80 8.91 -5.63
C VAL A 200 3.93 7.92 -6.78
N HIS A 201 3.29 8.25 -7.89
CA HIS A 201 3.36 7.52 -9.14
C HIS A 201 3.88 8.45 -10.23
N THR A 202 4.98 8.09 -10.90
CA THR A 202 5.46 8.82 -12.08
C THR A 202 5.39 7.94 -13.32
N MET A 203 5.03 8.54 -14.45
CA MET A 203 4.98 7.90 -15.77
C MET A 203 5.48 8.89 -16.83
N ASP A 204 6.42 8.44 -17.68
CA ASP A 204 6.93 9.20 -18.83
C ASP A 204 7.40 10.63 -18.48
N SER A 205 8.06 10.80 -17.32
CA SER A 205 8.46 12.12 -16.81
C SER A 205 9.95 12.17 -16.45
N ARG A 206 10.53 13.36 -16.46
CA ARG A 206 11.96 13.59 -16.21
C ARG A 206 12.23 14.70 -15.21
N ASN A 207 13.39 14.66 -14.56
CA ASN A 207 13.85 15.71 -13.65
C ASN A 207 12.86 15.98 -12.50
N ILE A 208 12.35 14.92 -11.88
CA ILE A 208 11.40 15.03 -10.76
C ILE A 208 12.14 14.95 -9.43
N LEU A 209 11.85 15.87 -8.52
CA LEU A 209 12.32 15.83 -7.14
C LEU A 209 11.22 15.24 -6.25
N ILE A 210 11.52 14.13 -5.58
CA ILE A 210 10.66 13.50 -4.57
C ILE A 210 11.40 13.52 -3.25
N ALA A 211 11.06 14.43 -2.34
CA ALA A 211 11.86 14.64 -1.13
C ALA A 211 11.05 14.83 0.16
N HIS A 212 11.54 14.31 1.29
CA HIS A 212 10.91 14.51 2.60
C HIS A 212 9.44 14.07 2.70
N ASN A 213 9.00 13.14 1.86
CA ASN A 213 7.63 12.62 1.93
C ASN A 213 7.57 11.44 2.88
N GLN A 214 6.41 11.29 3.53
CA GLN A 214 6.07 10.13 4.34
C GLN A 214 4.94 9.36 3.67
N VAL A 215 5.17 8.09 3.36
CA VAL A 215 4.13 7.20 2.80
C VAL A 215 3.96 5.97 3.67
N THR A 216 2.75 5.78 4.18
CA THR A 216 2.44 4.69 5.12
C THR A 216 1.17 3.92 4.77
N GLU A 217 1.13 2.64 5.17
CA GLU A 217 -0.01 1.73 4.98
C GLU A 217 -0.53 1.69 3.53
N SER A 218 0.37 1.86 2.56
CA SER A 218 0.05 1.87 1.13
C SER A 218 0.50 0.56 0.47
N ILE A 219 0.11 0.30 -0.79
CA ILE A 219 0.65 -0.88 -1.51
C ILE A 219 2.12 -0.64 -1.82
N ASN A 220 2.41 0.42 -2.58
CA ASN A 220 3.78 0.93 -2.73
C ASN A 220 3.92 2.32 -2.12
N GLY A 221 5.08 2.58 -1.51
CA GLY A 221 5.44 3.95 -1.14
C GLY A 221 5.60 4.81 -2.39
N LEU A 222 6.44 4.37 -3.33
CA LEU A 222 6.60 4.96 -4.66
C LEU A 222 6.45 3.93 -5.78
N MET A 223 5.87 4.35 -6.90
CA MET A 223 5.85 3.62 -8.17
C MET A 223 6.43 4.53 -9.26
N ILE A 224 7.72 4.37 -9.56
CA ILE A 224 8.42 5.19 -10.55
C ILE A 224 8.52 4.39 -11.84
N MET A 225 7.81 4.82 -12.88
CA MET A 225 7.70 4.10 -14.15
C MET A 225 8.20 4.96 -15.30
N GLN A 226 8.99 4.36 -16.19
CA GLN A 226 9.34 4.95 -17.50
C GLN A 226 9.90 6.38 -17.38
N SER A 227 10.75 6.58 -16.37
CA SER A 227 11.16 7.92 -15.92
C SER A 227 12.69 8.07 -15.92
N TYR A 228 13.19 9.29 -16.03
CA TYR A 228 14.62 9.57 -16.18
C TYR A 228 15.06 10.71 -15.27
N GLU A 229 16.29 10.64 -14.75
CA GLU A 229 16.88 11.72 -13.94
C GLU A 229 16.02 12.09 -12.72
N ILE A 230 15.47 11.10 -12.04
CA ILE A 230 14.63 11.28 -10.86
C ILE A 230 15.53 11.40 -9.61
N SER A 231 15.24 12.38 -8.76
CA SER A 231 15.94 12.57 -7.49
C SER A 231 15.00 12.22 -6.34
N ILE A 232 15.23 11.09 -5.69
CA ILE A 232 14.42 10.58 -4.58
C ILE A 232 15.26 10.65 -3.31
N MET A 233 14.94 11.56 -2.41
CA MET A 233 15.77 11.75 -1.22
C MET A 233 15.03 12.03 0.08
N GLU A 234 15.56 11.51 1.18
CA GLU A 234 15.08 11.85 2.53
C GLU A 234 13.59 11.53 2.75
N ASN A 235 13.06 10.53 2.05
CA ASN A 235 11.69 10.07 2.23
C ASN A 235 11.62 8.94 3.28
N TYR A 236 10.44 8.77 3.88
CA TYR A 236 10.14 7.75 4.89
C TYR A 236 9.01 6.84 4.40
N PHE A 237 9.34 5.57 4.14
CA PHE A 237 8.40 4.55 3.68
C PHE A 237 8.20 3.49 4.75
N TYR A 238 7.00 3.41 5.31
CA TYR A 238 6.73 2.57 6.49
C TYR A 238 5.42 1.79 6.42
N LEU A 239 5.47 0.49 6.75
CA LEU A 239 4.33 -0.42 6.76
C LEU A 239 3.58 -0.55 5.42
N ASN A 240 4.30 -0.57 4.30
CA ASN A 240 3.72 -0.97 3.01
C ASN A 240 3.86 -2.49 2.88
N THR A 241 2.94 -3.24 3.50
CA THR A 241 3.10 -4.67 3.84
C THR A 241 2.33 -5.64 2.95
N LYS A 242 1.67 -5.18 1.88
CA LYS A 242 1.08 -6.11 0.92
C LYS A 242 2.18 -6.96 0.27
N ILE A 243 1.87 -8.22 -0.05
CA ILE A 243 2.86 -9.19 -0.58
C ILE A 243 3.40 -8.77 -1.95
N ASP A 244 2.60 -8.06 -2.74
CA ASP A 244 2.99 -7.43 -4.02
C ASP A 244 3.53 -6.00 -3.83
N GLY A 245 3.57 -5.52 -2.59
CA GLY A 245 3.95 -4.17 -2.23
C GLY A 245 5.46 -3.98 -2.02
N ALA A 246 5.89 -2.73 -2.15
CA ALA A 246 7.26 -2.29 -1.90
C ALA A 246 7.33 -0.90 -1.28
N GLY A 247 8.37 -0.59 -0.50
CA GLY A 247 8.67 0.78 -0.11
C GLY A 247 8.84 1.67 -1.35
N MET A 248 9.64 1.21 -2.33
CA MET A 248 9.76 1.84 -3.63
C MET A 248 9.85 0.79 -4.74
N PHE A 249 9.06 0.94 -5.78
CA PHE A 249 9.17 0.16 -7.01
C PHE A 249 9.69 1.08 -8.11
N ILE A 250 10.85 0.72 -8.66
CA ILE A 250 11.56 1.46 -9.71
C ILE A 250 11.55 0.62 -10.98
N TYR A 251 10.72 1.02 -11.93
CA TYR A 251 10.45 0.27 -13.16
C TYR A 251 10.83 1.09 -14.38
N ASP A 252 11.61 0.52 -15.30
CA ASP A 252 12.01 1.18 -16.57
C ASP A 252 12.54 2.61 -16.33
N THR A 253 13.42 2.75 -15.33
CA THR A 253 13.88 4.04 -14.82
C THR A 253 15.40 4.13 -14.87
N PHE A 254 15.90 5.27 -15.32
CA PHE A 254 17.30 5.43 -15.71
C PHE A 254 17.94 6.69 -15.14
N ASP A 255 19.26 6.63 -14.95
CA ASP A 255 20.11 7.79 -14.63
C ASP A 255 19.60 8.59 -13.40
N SER A 256 18.97 7.90 -12.45
CA SER A 256 18.31 8.51 -11.30
C SER A 256 19.13 8.36 -10.02
N LYS A 257 18.89 9.26 -9.05
CA LYS A 257 19.56 9.26 -7.74
C LYS A 257 18.54 8.97 -6.64
N ILE A 258 18.80 7.93 -5.86
CA ILE A 258 17.99 7.51 -4.73
C ILE A 258 18.88 7.57 -3.50
N SER A 259 18.66 8.54 -2.62
CA SER A 259 19.58 8.76 -1.50
C SER A 259 18.97 9.17 -0.19
N SER A 260 19.55 8.72 0.92
CA SER A 260 19.14 9.14 2.26
C SER A 260 17.67 8.82 2.60
N ASN A 261 17.05 7.85 1.92
CA ASN A 261 15.69 7.41 2.23
C ASN A 261 15.72 6.38 3.36
N ILE A 262 14.65 6.33 4.15
CA ILE A 262 14.43 5.31 5.16
C ILE A 262 13.26 4.43 4.71
N VAL A 263 13.57 3.15 4.55
CA VAL A 263 12.63 2.14 4.09
C VAL A 263 12.49 1.13 5.23
N LYS A 264 11.42 1.24 6.01
CA LYS A 264 11.25 0.50 7.27
C LYS A 264 10.00 -0.39 7.25
N GLY A 265 10.12 -1.66 7.62
CA GLY A 265 8.95 -2.52 7.87
C GLY A 265 8.06 -2.76 6.64
N ASN A 266 8.63 -2.75 5.44
CA ASN A 266 7.90 -3.05 4.19
C ASN A 266 8.14 -4.51 3.80
N PHE A 267 7.24 -5.08 2.97
CA PHE A 267 7.47 -6.44 2.47
C PHE A 267 8.72 -6.49 1.59
N ARG A 268 8.78 -5.63 0.57
CA ARG A 268 10.02 -5.32 -0.16
C ARG A 268 10.44 -3.89 0.13
N GLY A 269 11.72 -3.64 0.33
CA GLY A 269 12.24 -2.29 0.56
C GLY A 269 12.26 -1.49 -0.74
N ILE A 270 13.26 -1.74 -1.59
CA ILE A 270 13.32 -1.21 -2.95
C ILE A 270 13.35 -2.36 -3.95
N VAL A 271 12.56 -2.25 -5.02
CA VAL A 271 12.57 -3.17 -6.16
C VAL A 271 13.05 -2.42 -7.39
N LEU A 272 14.03 -2.98 -8.08
CA LEU A 272 14.57 -2.47 -9.34
C LEU A 272 14.21 -3.43 -10.48
N GLU A 273 13.42 -2.99 -11.45
CA GLU A 273 13.10 -3.78 -12.64
C GLU A 273 13.35 -2.99 -13.91
N ASN A 274 14.16 -3.53 -14.83
CA ASN A 274 14.64 -2.82 -16.00
C ASN A 274 15.21 -1.41 -15.67
N ALA A 275 15.85 -1.27 -14.51
CA ALA A 275 16.36 0.00 -14.01
C ALA A 275 17.87 0.07 -14.22
N LYS A 276 18.39 1.10 -14.91
CA LYS A 276 19.83 1.16 -15.26
C LYS A 276 20.50 2.48 -14.93
N ARG A 277 21.80 2.40 -14.59
CA ARG A 277 22.64 3.56 -14.27
C ARG A 277 22.09 4.44 -13.14
N ASN A 278 21.31 3.85 -12.23
CA ASN A 278 20.82 4.55 -11.06
C ASN A 278 21.86 4.50 -9.94
N ARG A 279 21.84 5.50 -9.07
CA ARG A 279 22.72 5.59 -7.91
C ARG A 279 21.92 5.51 -6.62
N LEU A 280 22.15 4.45 -5.85
CA LEU A 280 21.53 4.23 -4.55
C LEU A 280 22.59 4.46 -3.47
N GLU A 281 22.46 5.54 -2.70
CA GLU A 281 23.46 5.91 -1.67
C GLU A 281 22.85 6.42 -0.36
N PHE A 282 23.43 6.07 0.79
CA PHE A 282 22.97 6.54 2.11
C PHE A 282 21.53 6.16 2.48
N ASN A 283 20.92 5.19 1.80
CA ASN A 283 19.59 4.72 2.18
C ASN A 283 19.69 3.74 3.37
N THR A 284 18.68 3.76 4.24
CA THR A 284 18.57 2.83 5.37
C THR A 284 17.40 1.89 5.13
N PHE A 285 17.70 0.60 5.01
CA PHE A 285 16.74 -0.49 4.88
C PHE A 285 16.65 -1.22 6.21
N LEU A 286 15.52 -1.06 6.91
CA LEU A 286 15.35 -1.54 8.27
C LEU A 286 14.11 -2.44 8.39
N GLU A 287 14.27 -3.66 8.91
CA GLU A 287 13.14 -4.55 9.25
C GLU A 287 12.19 -4.85 8.08
N ASN A 288 12.69 -4.83 6.84
CA ASN A 288 11.91 -5.27 5.68
C ASN A 288 12.06 -6.79 5.52
N ASP A 289 11.11 -7.47 4.86
CA ASP A 289 11.34 -8.88 4.52
C ASP A 289 12.48 -9.00 3.50
N THR A 290 12.47 -8.20 2.44
CA THR A 290 13.61 -8.02 1.53
C THR A 290 14.06 -6.57 1.51
N GLY A 291 15.33 -6.28 1.80
CA GLY A 291 15.85 -4.90 1.75
C GLY A 291 15.88 -4.34 0.34
N LEU A 292 16.65 -4.96 -0.56
CA LEU A 292 16.75 -4.56 -1.97
C LEU A 292 16.58 -5.77 -2.90
N GLU A 293 15.69 -5.66 -3.87
CA GLU A 293 15.45 -6.68 -4.89
C GLU A 293 15.88 -6.15 -6.26
N ILE A 294 16.81 -6.85 -6.90
CA ILE A 294 17.30 -6.54 -8.25
C ILE A 294 16.68 -7.54 -9.21
N GLY A 295 15.64 -7.07 -9.90
CA GLY A 295 14.94 -7.83 -10.92
C GLY A 295 15.66 -7.81 -12.28
N ILE A 296 14.95 -8.37 -13.26
CA ILE A 296 15.44 -8.59 -14.63
C ILE A 296 15.90 -7.28 -15.28
N ASN A 297 17.00 -7.34 -16.03
CA ASN A 297 17.53 -6.24 -16.84
C ASN A 297 17.85 -4.95 -16.05
N SER A 298 18.06 -5.07 -14.73
CA SER A 298 18.48 -3.96 -13.87
C SER A 298 20.01 -3.94 -13.74
N THR A 299 20.70 -3.25 -14.64
CA THR A 299 22.17 -3.29 -14.81
C THR A 299 22.83 -1.95 -14.57
N ASP A 300 24.15 -1.95 -14.34
CA ASP A 300 24.97 -0.74 -14.23
C ASP A 300 24.54 0.23 -13.12
N ASN A 301 23.75 -0.21 -12.15
CA ASN A 301 23.41 0.60 -10.99
C ASN A 301 24.59 0.63 -10.02
N THR A 302 24.81 1.77 -9.36
CA THR A 302 25.84 1.92 -8.32
C THR A 302 25.17 2.02 -6.96
N ILE A 303 25.39 1.01 -6.11
CA ILE A 303 24.72 0.81 -4.82
C ILE A 303 25.81 0.80 -3.75
N TYR A 304 25.98 1.89 -3.01
CA TYR A 304 27.08 2.03 -2.04
C TYR A 304 26.69 2.95 -0.89
N LEU A 305 27.36 2.83 0.26
CA LEU A 305 27.08 3.61 1.47
C LEU A 305 25.63 3.47 1.98
N ASN A 306 24.94 2.37 1.67
CA ASN A 306 23.62 2.09 2.24
C ASN A 306 23.76 1.25 3.52
N ASN A 307 22.75 1.30 4.37
CA ASN A 307 22.68 0.53 5.61
C ASN A 307 21.56 -0.50 5.54
N PHE A 308 21.89 -1.78 5.63
CA PHE A 308 20.94 -2.89 5.70
C PHE A 308 20.90 -3.46 7.11
N TYR A 309 19.73 -3.38 7.75
CA TYR A 309 19.51 -3.78 9.13
C TYR A 309 18.30 -4.67 9.29
N ARG A 310 18.49 -5.82 9.95
CA ARG A 310 17.42 -6.69 10.44
C ARG A 310 16.39 -7.02 9.36
N ASN A 311 16.79 -7.04 8.09
CA ASN A 311 15.93 -7.52 7.02
C ASN A 311 15.98 -9.05 7.02
N THR A 312 14.91 -9.74 6.63
CA THR A 312 14.96 -11.22 6.51
C THR A 312 15.97 -11.62 5.43
N ARG A 313 16.01 -10.86 4.33
CA ARG A 313 16.98 -10.94 3.23
C ARG A 313 17.49 -9.53 2.95
N GLN A 314 18.80 -9.31 3.02
CA GLN A 314 19.37 -7.96 2.81
C GLN A 314 19.19 -7.51 1.37
N ILE A 315 19.71 -8.30 0.42
CA ILE A 315 19.63 -8.06 -1.01
C ILE A 315 19.36 -9.39 -1.71
N ILE A 316 18.59 -9.38 -2.79
CA ILE A 316 18.45 -10.50 -3.73
C ILE A 316 18.61 -9.99 -5.17
N SER A 317 19.06 -10.86 -6.08
CA SER A 317 19.22 -10.55 -7.51
C SER A 317 18.77 -11.72 -8.38
N ASP A 318 18.25 -11.42 -9.56
CA ASP A 318 18.09 -12.40 -10.64
C ASP A 318 19.46 -12.76 -11.29
N LYS A 319 19.47 -13.78 -12.16
CA LYS A 319 20.64 -14.24 -12.93
C LYS A 319 21.08 -13.13 -13.89
N ASP A 320 22.37 -12.79 -13.91
CA ASP A 320 22.99 -11.67 -14.67
C ASP A 320 23.10 -10.32 -13.93
N ASN A 321 23.73 -10.34 -12.76
CA ASN A 321 24.05 -9.13 -12.01
C ASN A 321 25.30 -8.43 -12.53
N SER A 322 25.15 -7.21 -13.06
CA SER A 322 26.24 -6.33 -13.51
C SER A 322 26.22 -4.97 -12.78
N ASN A 323 25.67 -4.96 -11.56
CA ASN A 323 25.62 -3.77 -10.71
C ASN A 323 26.90 -3.66 -9.86
N TYR A 324 27.22 -2.43 -9.47
CA TYR A 324 28.37 -2.11 -8.63
C TYR A 324 27.91 -1.92 -7.19
N PHE A 325 28.35 -2.78 -6.26
CA PHE A 325 28.00 -2.69 -4.82
C PHE A 325 29.01 -1.90 -3.99
N ASN A 326 30.08 -1.44 -4.62
CA ASN A 326 31.04 -0.52 -4.05
C ASN A 326 31.42 0.53 -5.08
N LYS A 327 31.82 1.68 -4.58
CA LYS A 327 32.42 2.74 -5.39
C LYS A 327 33.75 3.12 -4.75
N GLU A 328 34.82 2.95 -5.51
CA GLU A 328 36.20 3.09 -5.01
C GLU A 328 36.38 2.18 -3.77
N GLU A 329 36.61 2.78 -2.62
CA GLU A 329 36.87 2.10 -1.35
C GLU A 329 35.65 1.95 -0.44
N TYR A 330 34.46 2.35 -0.90
CA TYR A 330 33.26 2.43 -0.09
C TYR A 330 32.15 1.50 -0.63
N GLY A 331 31.84 0.44 0.11
CA GLY A 331 30.69 -0.44 -0.10
C GLY A 331 29.50 -0.08 0.78
N ASN A 332 28.67 -1.06 1.11
CA ASN A 332 27.49 -0.95 1.96
C ASN A 332 27.75 -1.57 3.34
N TYR A 333 26.89 -1.22 4.30
CA TYR A 333 26.87 -1.83 5.63
C TYR A 333 25.77 -2.91 5.70
N TYR A 334 26.14 -4.08 6.22
CA TYR A 334 25.25 -5.22 6.45
C TYR A 334 25.41 -5.70 7.89
N ASP A 335 24.32 -5.73 8.67
CA ASP A 335 24.42 -6.08 10.09
C ASP A 335 24.81 -7.55 10.33
N ASP A 336 24.41 -8.44 9.43
CA ASP A 336 24.77 -9.87 9.39
C ASP A 336 26.21 -10.15 8.92
N HIS A 337 26.94 -9.15 8.41
CA HIS A 337 28.34 -9.30 7.95
C HIS A 337 29.36 -8.61 8.88
N SER A 338 28.90 -7.73 9.76
CA SER A 338 29.76 -6.86 10.58
C SER A 338 30.71 -7.61 11.54
N SER A 339 30.39 -8.86 11.90
CA SER A 339 31.17 -9.72 12.80
C SER A 339 32.49 -10.24 12.21
N LEU A 340 32.69 -10.12 10.89
CA LEU A 340 33.86 -10.60 10.16
C LEU A 340 35.02 -9.59 10.07
N ASN A 341 34.95 -8.48 10.81
CA ASN A 341 36.04 -7.52 10.96
C ASN A 341 37.02 -7.98 12.05
N MET A 342 37.97 -8.84 11.68
CA MET A 342 38.90 -9.48 12.61
C MET A 342 39.99 -8.52 13.10
N ASN A 343 40.33 -7.51 12.29
CA ASN A 343 41.37 -6.53 12.59
C ASN A 343 40.85 -5.24 13.27
N SER A 344 39.52 -5.09 13.41
CA SER A 344 38.82 -3.93 13.97
C SER A 344 39.07 -2.60 13.24
N ASP A 345 39.35 -2.63 11.93
CA ASP A 345 39.49 -1.44 11.10
C ASP A 345 38.12 -0.91 10.59
N SER A 346 38.12 0.07 9.68
CA SER A 346 36.88 0.67 9.16
C SER A 346 36.20 -0.13 8.02
N LYS A 347 36.85 -1.17 7.51
CA LYS A 347 36.39 -2.07 6.44
C LYS A 347 36.27 -3.49 7.00
N VAL A 348 35.48 -4.34 6.36
CA VAL A 348 35.45 -5.77 6.71
C VAL A 348 36.52 -6.49 5.89
N ASP A 349 37.20 -7.47 6.49
CA ASP A 349 38.31 -8.20 5.87
C ASP A 349 37.88 -9.06 4.66
N PHE A 350 36.58 -9.34 4.52
CA PHE A 350 36.00 -10.19 3.49
C PHE A 350 34.90 -9.46 2.71
N ALA A 351 34.88 -9.69 1.39
CA ALA A 351 33.78 -9.26 0.53
C ALA A 351 32.44 -9.83 1.03
N TYR A 352 31.39 -9.03 0.95
CA TYR A 352 30.03 -9.50 1.22
C TYR A 352 29.46 -10.16 -0.04
N LYS A 353 28.90 -11.35 0.13
CA LYS A 353 28.27 -12.14 -0.91
C LYS A 353 26.81 -12.36 -0.57
N SER A 354 25.90 -11.72 -1.30
CA SER A 354 24.47 -12.02 -1.19
C SER A 354 24.09 -13.02 -2.29
N GLY A 355 23.57 -14.16 -1.86
CA GLY A 355 23.12 -15.24 -2.72
C GLY A 355 23.14 -16.55 -1.98
N ASP A 356 22.57 -16.55 -0.77
CA ASP A 356 22.65 -17.71 0.09
C ASP A 356 21.96 -18.87 -0.60
N VAL A 357 22.72 -19.94 -0.81
CA VAL A 357 22.21 -21.19 -1.37
C VAL A 357 21.00 -21.64 -0.55
N PHE A 358 21.03 -21.38 0.76
CA PHE A 358 19.93 -21.62 1.66
C PHE A 358 18.65 -20.87 1.27
N TYR A 359 18.69 -19.57 0.98
CA TYR A 359 17.49 -18.83 0.57
C TYR A 359 16.98 -19.28 -0.80
N GLN A 360 17.87 -19.64 -1.73
CA GLN A 360 17.45 -20.25 -3.01
C GLN A 360 16.81 -21.63 -2.82
N MET A 361 17.26 -22.41 -1.83
CA MET A 361 16.64 -23.66 -1.44
C MET A 361 15.29 -23.39 -0.78
N ALA A 362 15.20 -22.43 0.14
CA ALA A 362 13.98 -22.06 0.84
C ALA A 362 12.91 -21.43 -0.07
N SER A 363 13.32 -20.82 -1.19
CA SER A 363 12.39 -20.34 -2.21
C SER A 363 11.79 -21.48 -3.03
N LYS A 364 12.49 -22.62 -3.16
CA LYS A 364 11.99 -23.83 -3.83
C LYS A 364 11.24 -24.77 -2.89
N GLU A 365 11.64 -24.78 -1.62
CA GLU A 365 11.09 -25.63 -0.56
C GLU A 365 10.65 -24.74 0.63
N PRO A 366 9.39 -24.26 0.63
CA PRO A 366 8.91 -23.32 1.65
C PRO A 366 9.02 -23.81 3.09
N LEU A 367 9.07 -25.13 3.32
CA LEU A 367 9.28 -25.71 4.64
C LEU A 367 10.64 -25.33 5.25
N LEU A 368 11.65 -25.03 4.42
CA LEU A 368 12.96 -24.60 4.91
C LEU A 368 12.93 -23.21 5.55
N GLN A 369 11.90 -22.40 5.30
CA GLN A 369 11.75 -21.08 5.93
C GLN A 369 11.69 -21.15 7.46
N VAL A 370 11.30 -22.30 8.04
CA VAL A 370 11.34 -22.54 9.50
C VAL A 370 12.74 -22.41 10.10
N PHE A 371 13.79 -22.58 9.29
CA PHE A 371 15.17 -22.46 9.73
C PHE A 371 15.74 -21.04 9.52
N PHE A 372 14.94 -20.08 9.04
CA PHE A 372 15.38 -18.68 8.97
C PHE A 372 15.83 -18.19 10.34
N GLN A 373 16.97 -17.48 10.36
CA GLN A 373 17.63 -17.00 11.57
C GLN A 373 18.03 -18.11 12.57
N SER A 374 18.04 -19.37 12.16
CA SER A 374 18.57 -20.45 13.00
C SER A 374 20.11 -20.39 13.04
N PRO A 375 20.74 -20.84 14.13
CA PRO A 375 22.21 -20.88 14.23
C PRO A 375 22.90 -21.69 13.11
N ALA A 376 22.19 -22.67 12.54
CA ALA A 376 22.71 -23.47 11.43
C ALA A 376 22.78 -22.67 10.12
N VAL A 377 21.76 -21.85 9.84
CA VAL A 377 21.74 -20.96 8.68
C VAL A 377 22.74 -19.83 8.84
N GLU A 378 22.85 -19.24 10.04
CA GLU A 378 23.86 -18.21 10.33
C GLU A 378 25.29 -18.73 10.12
N LEU A 379 25.57 -19.96 10.59
CA LEU A 379 26.85 -20.62 10.34
C LEU A 379 27.08 -20.89 8.84
N TRP A 380 26.05 -21.37 8.13
CA TRP A 380 26.13 -21.62 6.70
C TRP A 380 26.47 -20.34 5.92
N ASN A 381 25.74 -19.26 6.16
CA ASN A 381 25.97 -17.96 5.52
C ASN A 381 27.40 -17.47 5.80
N THR A 382 27.90 -17.64 7.04
CA THR A 382 29.29 -17.31 7.40
C THR A 382 30.31 -18.10 6.56
N VAL A 383 30.09 -19.39 6.34
CA VAL A 383 30.96 -20.22 5.49
C VAL A 383 30.90 -19.77 4.03
N GLU A 384 29.74 -19.39 3.51
CA GLU A 384 29.61 -18.89 2.14
C GLU A 384 30.39 -17.58 1.91
N GLN A 385 30.46 -16.71 2.92
CA GLN A 385 31.26 -15.48 2.84
C GLN A 385 32.75 -15.78 2.61
N ILE A 386 33.31 -16.74 3.36
CA ILE A 386 34.75 -17.06 3.33
C ILE A 386 35.15 -18.06 2.23
N THR A 387 34.19 -18.75 1.62
CA THR A 387 34.46 -19.74 0.58
C THR A 387 34.32 -19.15 -0.84
N PRO A 388 35.21 -19.50 -1.78
CA PRO A 388 35.06 -19.14 -3.18
C PRO A 388 34.01 -20.06 -3.82
N ILE A 389 32.74 -19.66 -3.77
CA ILE A 389 31.63 -20.36 -4.44
C ILE A 389 31.47 -19.73 -5.84
N PRO A 390 31.70 -20.48 -6.93
CA PRO A 390 31.44 -19.97 -8.28
C PRO A 390 29.93 -19.80 -8.46
N SER A 391 29.46 -18.59 -8.74
CA SER A 391 28.07 -18.34 -9.15
C SER A 391 27.97 -17.04 -9.93
N ASP A 392 27.26 -17.11 -11.06
CA ASP A 392 26.97 -15.95 -11.91
C ASP A 392 25.81 -15.09 -11.35
N SER A 393 25.21 -15.50 -10.22
CA SER A 393 24.10 -14.79 -9.57
C SER A 393 24.47 -14.17 -8.21
N LEU A 394 25.72 -14.28 -7.76
CA LEU A 394 26.13 -13.70 -6.48
C LEU A 394 26.25 -12.18 -6.61
N ILE A 395 25.59 -11.47 -5.70
CA ILE A 395 25.89 -10.08 -5.41
C ILE A 395 27.20 -10.06 -4.64
N VAL A 396 28.20 -9.30 -5.12
CA VAL A 396 29.49 -9.16 -4.45
C VAL A 396 29.75 -7.69 -4.16
N ASP A 397 29.90 -7.36 -2.89
CA ASP A 397 30.45 -6.08 -2.41
C ASP A 397 31.88 -6.34 -1.93
N GLU A 398 32.85 -5.78 -2.64
CA GLU A 398 34.29 -5.97 -2.37
C GLU A 398 34.81 -5.09 -1.23
N ALA A 399 34.04 -4.09 -0.79
CA ALA A 399 34.46 -3.14 0.23
C ALA A 399 33.37 -2.84 1.28
N PRO A 400 32.74 -3.87 1.88
CA PRO A 400 31.67 -3.67 2.85
C PRO A 400 32.17 -2.90 4.07
N LEU A 401 31.30 -2.06 4.62
CA LEU A 401 31.61 -1.16 5.72
C LEU A 401 31.55 -1.92 7.05
N ALA A 402 32.55 -1.72 7.91
CA ALA A 402 32.51 -2.26 9.28
C ALA A 402 31.55 -1.50 10.20
N LYS A 403 31.26 -0.24 9.86
CA LYS A 403 30.34 0.62 10.61
C LYS A 403 29.28 1.18 9.67
N PRO A 404 28.09 1.47 10.20
CA PRO A 404 27.04 2.11 9.44
C PRO A 404 27.49 3.40 8.77
N ALA A 405 27.08 3.58 7.52
CA ALA A 405 27.20 4.85 6.83
C ALA A 405 26.45 5.93 7.63
N GLN A 406 27.08 7.09 7.81
CA GLN A 406 26.50 8.20 8.55
C GLN A 406 25.38 8.84 7.72
N VAL A 407 24.13 8.53 8.05
CA VAL A 407 22.95 9.16 7.45
C VAL A 407 22.55 10.32 8.36
N LYS A 408 22.44 11.52 7.80
CA LYS A 408 21.86 12.66 8.53
C LYS A 408 20.35 12.42 8.63
N TRP A 409 19.86 12.32 9.85
CA TRP A 409 18.44 12.17 10.12
C TRP A 409 17.96 13.29 11.03
N GLU A 410 16.94 14.02 10.60
CA GLU A 410 16.10 14.79 11.51
C GLU A 410 14.95 13.88 11.91
N GLU A 411 15.01 13.40 13.15
CA GLU A 411 13.99 12.58 13.78
C GLU A 411 12.67 13.35 13.83
N ASN A 412 11.83 13.22 12.80
CA ASN A 412 10.45 13.69 12.84
C ASN A 412 9.69 12.78 13.79
N THR A 413 9.65 13.17 15.06
CA THR A 413 8.86 12.54 16.12
C THR A 413 7.36 12.70 15.86
N SER A 414 6.85 12.00 14.85
CA SER A 414 5.43 11.72 14.66
C SER A 414 5.16 10.22 14.66
N GLU A 415 6.06 9.42 15.26
CA GLU A 415 5.64 8.20 15.94
C GLU A 415 4.75 8.61 17.09
N THR A 416 3.46 8.82 16.77
CA THR A 416 2.40 8.64 17.75
C THR A 416 2.66 7.26 18.33
N GLN A 417 3.16 7.24 19.56
CA GLN A 417 3.26 6.06 20.40
C GLN A 417 1.87 5.43 20.44
N VAL A 418 1.56 4.57 19.48
CA VAL A 418 0.67 3.44 19.72
C VAL A 418 1.52 2.53 20.58
N SER A 419 1.60 2.88 21.87
CA SER A 419 2.01 1.95 22.88
C SER A 419 1.09 0.74 22.70
N SER A 420 1.62 -0.35 22.18
CA SER A 420 1.09 -1.67 22.48
C SER A 420 0.93 -1.69 23.99
N SER A 421 -0.32 -1.72 24.43
CA SER A 421 -0.72 -1.48 25.79
C SER A 421 0.13 -2.32 26.75
N SER A 422 0.60 -1.69 27.82
CA SER A 422 1.20 -2.36 28.98
C SER A 422 0.28 -3.44 29.59
N HIS A 423 -0.97 -3.53 29.12
CA HIS A 423 -2.01 -4.42 29.62
C HIS A 423 -1.73 -5.91 29.38
N GLU A 424 -0.99 -6.31 28.34
CA GLU A 424 -0.65 -7.74 28.15
C GLU A 424 0.38 -8.22 29.17
N MET A 425 1.42 -7.42 29.42
CA MET A 425 2.40 -7.71 30.47
C MET A 425 1.78 -7.60 31.87
N ASP A 426 0.88 -6.64 32.09
CA ASP A 426 0.15 -6.50 33.37
C ASP A 426 -0.81 -7.68 33.60
N LEU A 427 -1.47 -8.21 32.56
CA LEU A 427 -2.32 -9.42 32.66
C LEU A 427 -1.49 -10.65 32.99
N ILE A 428 -0.37 -10.87 32.30
CA ILE A 428 0.52 -12.02 32.54
C ILE A 428 1.07 -11.96 33.97
N LEU A 429 1.48 -10.78 34.43
CA LEU A 429 1.95 -10.58 35.79
C LEU A 429 0.83 -10.83 36.82
N PHE A 430 -0.39 -10.37 36.54
CA PHE A 430 -1.57 -10.59 37.37
C PHE A 430 -1.92 -12.09 37.50
N PHE A 431 -1.90 -12.84 36.39
CA PHE A 431 -2.13 -14.28 36.41
C PHE A 431 -1.00 -15.06 37.10
N MET A 432 0.26 -14.64 36.93
CA MET A 432 1.38 -15.21 37.69
C MET A 432 1.23 -14.97 39.20
N ILE A 433 0.81 -13.77 39.62
CA ILE A 433 0.59 -13.47 41.04
C ILE A 433 -0.53 -14.35 41.62
N ILE A 434 -1.61 -14.58 40.88
CA ILE A 434 -2.70 -15.48 41.30
C ILE A 434 -2.22 -16.93 41.39
N LEU A 435 -1.39 -17.37 40.44
CA LEU A 435 -0.82 -18.72 40.44
C LEU A 435 0.13 -18.92 41.64
N PHE A 436 0.99 -17.94 41.94
CA PHE A 436 1.90 -18.02 43.09
C PHE A 436 1.16 -17.90 44.43
N ALA A 437 0.13 -17.06 44.53
CA ALA A 437 -0.69 -16.93 45.72
C ALA A 437 -1.47 -18.22 46.01
N SER A 438 -2.02 -18.87 44.98
CA SER A 438 -2.73 -20.15 45.11
C SER A 438 -1.78 -21.31 45.49
N LEU A 439 -0.57 -21.37 44.92
CA LEU A 439 0.47 -22.31 45.35
C LEU A 439 0.92 -22.07 46.81
N PHE A 440 1.09 -20.83 47.22
CA PHE A 440 1.50 -20.48 48.58
C PHE A 440 0.42 -20.83 49.62
N ILE A 441 -0.85 -20.61 49.29
CA ILE A 441 -2.00 -21.00 50.12
C ILE A 441 -2.09 -22.54 50.22
N LEU A 442 -1.87 -23.27 49.12
CA LEU A 442 -1.82 -24.74 49.11
C LEU A 442 -0.66 -25.30 49.95
N MET A 443 0.50 -24.65 49.93
CA MET A 443 1.65 -25.05 50.76
C MET A 443 1.44 -24.74 52.24
N LYS A 444 0.74 -23.66 52.60
CA LYS A 444 0.43 -23.32 53.99
C LYS A 444 -0.74 -24.09 54.61
N LEU A 445 -1.67 -24.59 53.79
CA LEU A 445 -2.80 -25.41 54.25
C LEU A 445 -2.50 -26.91 54.31
N GLY A 446 -1.22 -27.30 54.16
CA GLY A 446 -0.73 -28.66 54.30
C GLY A 446 -0.78 -29.21 55.74
N GLY A 447 -1.99 -29.36 56.28
CA GLY A 447 -2.30 -30.27 57.36
C GLY A 447 -2.76 -31.61 56.77
N SER A 448 -2.10 -32.69 57.19
CA SER A 448 -2.26 -34.07 56.71
C SER A 448 -3.71 -34.44 56.34
N ALA A 449 -3.86 -35.02 55.14
CA ALA A 449 -5.08 -35.61 54.58
C ALA A 449 -6.06 -34.69 53.83
N MET A 450 -5.58 -33.94 52.83
CA MET A 450 -6.46 -33.54 51.72
C MET A 450 -6.32 -34.54 50.57
N LYS A 451 -7.24 -35.51 50.56
CA LYS A 451 -7.26 -36.69 49.68
C LYS A 451 -7.24 -36.29 48.21
N LEU A 452 -6.49 -37.09 47.43
CA LEU A 452 -6.37 -37.23 45.97
C LEU A 452 -7.60 -36.79 45.13
N LYS A 453 -8.82 -36.86 45.69
CA LYS A 453 -10.06 -36.33 45.10
C LYS A 453 -10.04 -34.82 44.82
N HIS A 454 -9.39 -34.00 45.63
CA HIS A 454 -9.34 -32.54 45.37
C HIS A 454 -8.30 -32.18 44.29
N PHE A 455 -7.25 -33.00 44.15
CA PHE A 455 -6.28 -32.88 43.06
C PHE A 455 -6.92 -33.21 41.70
N PHE A 456 -7.77 -34.25 41.64
CA PHE A 456 -8.55 -34.56 40.44
C PHE A 456 -9.69 -33.56 40.17
N VAL A 457 -10.25 -32.90 41.19
CA VAL A 457 -11.24 -31.83 40.98
C VAL A 457 -10.58 -30.55 40.47
N ILE A 458 -9.36 -30.21 40.91
CA ILE A 458 -8.62 -29.04 40.41
C ILE A 458 -8.01 -29.31 39.02
N ILE A 459 -7.53 -30.53 38.74
CA ILE A 459 -7.16 -30.94 37.37
C ILE A 459 -8.39 -31.01 36.48
N GLY A 460 -9.54 -31.47 36.99
CA GLY A 460 -10.81 -31.46 36.27
C GLY A 460 -11.34 -30.05 35.99
N LEU A 461 -11.16 -29.10 36.91
CA LEU A 461 -11.56 -27.69 36.75
C LEU A 461 -10.56 -26.92 35.86
N GLY A 462 -9.27 -27.27 35.90
CA GLY A 462 -8.25 -26.80 34.97
C GLY A 462 -8.44 -27.35 33.55
N LEU A 463 -8.87 -28.61 33.43
CA LEU A 463 -9.25 -29.22 32.14
C LEU A 463 -10.57 -28.66 31.59
N LEU A 464 -11.49 -28.23 32.46
CA LEU A 464 -12.72 -27.52 32.06
C LEU A 464 -12.44 -26.07 31.61
N LEU A 465 -11.36 -25.44 32.09
CA LEU A 465 -10.91 -24.13 31.60
C LEU A 465 -10.05 -24.22 30.31
N THR A 466 -9.51 -25.41 29.99
CA THR A 466 -8.96 -25.70 28.65
C THR A 466 -9.99 -26.27 27.68
N ALA A 467 -11.20 -26.62 28.15
CA ALA A 467 -12.25 -27.20 27.32
C ALA A 467 -13.10 -26.17 26.56
N CYS A 468 -12.85 -24.88 26.71
CA CYS A 468 -13.29 -23.86 25.75
C CYS A 468 -12.19 -23.58 24.72
N SER A 469 -11.73 -24.60 24.02
CA SER A 469 -10.91 -24.47 22.80
C SER A 469 -10.87 -25.76 22.00
N PHE A 470 -12.01 -26.39 21.76
CA PHE A 470 -12.21 -27.27 20.59
C PHE A 470 -13.69 -27.22 20.24
N ALA A 471 -14.15 -26.04 19.81
CA ALA A 471 -15.26 -26.02 18.87
C ALA A 471 -14.77 -26.77 17.62
N ALA A 472 -15.57 -27.68 17.08
CA ALA A 472 -15.31 -28.24 15.75
C ALA A 472 -14.92 -27.07 14.83
N ALA A 473 -13.79 -27.18 14.13
CA ALA A 473 -13.24 -26.10 13.32
C ALA A 473 -14.34 -25.57 12.41
N GLY A 474 -14.91 -24.41 12.75
CA GLY A 474 -15.96 -23.78 11.96
C GLY A 474 -15.36 -23.12 10.72
N PRO A 475 -16.20 -22.70 9.76
CA PRO A 475 -15.72 -21.86 8.67
C PRO A 475 -15.03 -20.61 9.25
N VAL A 476 -13.86 -20.29 8.71
CA VAL A 476 -13.13 -19.05 9.00
C VAL A 476 -13.80 -17.89 8.25
N ASP A 477 -13.77 -16.71 8.87
CA ASP A 477 -14.32 -15.48 8.29
C ASP A 477 -13.58 -15.12 7.00
N ILE A 478 -14.31 -14.99 5.90
CA ILE A 478 -13.78 -14.58 4.58
C ILE A 478 -14.06 -13.09 4.40
N LYS A 479 -13.00 -12.31 4.20
CA LYS A 479 -13.08 -10.89 3.88
C LYS A 479 -13.24 -10.73 2.37
N LEU A 480 -14.48 -10.60 1.93
CA LEU A 480 -14.81 -10.37 0.52
C LEU A 480 -13.97 -9.22 -0.09
N ASN A 481 -13.47 -9.44 -1.29
CA ASN A 481 -12.62 -8.51 -2.05
C ASN A 481 -11.28 -8.16 -1.37
N LYS A 482 -10.87 -8.93 -0.35
CA LYS A 482 -9.57 -8.81 0.33
C LYS A 482 -8.84 -10.14 0.38
N ASP A 483 -9.58 -11.21 0.66
CA ASP A 483 -9.07 -12.57 0.61
C ASP A 483 -9.18 -13.12 -0.81
N SER A 484 -8.21 -13.92 -1.21
CA SER A 484 -8.08 -14.44 -2.59
C SER A 484 -8.17 -15.95 -2.59
N CYS A 485 -8.71 -16.52 -3.66
CA CYS A 485 -8.75 -17.95 -3.87
C CYS A 485 -7.35 -18.54 -4.04
N ASP A 486 -7.04 -19.60 -3.31
CA ASP A 486 -5.72 -20.26 -3.34
C ASP A 486 -5.45 -21.02 -4.65
N VAL A 487 -6.46 -21.17 -5.53
CA VAL A 487 -6.34 -21.90 -6.81
C VAL A 487 -6.30 -20.96 -8.01
N CYS A 488 -7.29 -20.07 -8.14
CA CYS A 488 -7.35 -19.15 -9.28
C CYS A 488 -6.67 -17.81 -9.01
N HIS A 489 -6.31 -17.52 -7.75
CA HIS A 489 -5.74 -16.25 -7.29
C HIS A 489 -6.62 -15.02 -7.52
N MET A 490 -7.89 -15.23 -7.87
CA MET A 490 -8.90 -14.17 -7.99
C MET A 490 -9.42 -13.80 -6.60
N GLY A 491 -9.86 -12.55 -6.44
CA GLY A 491 -10.48 -12.11 -5.20
C GLY A 491 -11.79 -12.84 -4.98
N ILE A 492 -12.09 -13.22 -3.72
CA ILE A 492 -13.38 -13.83 -3.39
C ILE A 492 -14.41 -12.71 -3.30
N GLU A 493 -15.26 -12.58 -4.31
CA GLU A 493 -16.22 -11.47 -4.41
C GLU A 493 -17.63 -11.86 -3.96
N GLU A 494 -17.98 -13.14 -4.10
CA GLU A 494 -19.28 -13.70 -3.76
C GLU A 494 -19.17 -14.68 -2.59
N MET A 495 -19.67 -14.29 -1.41
CA MET A 495 -19.64 -15.14 -0.22
C MET A 495 -20.38 -16.45 -0.48
N GLU A 496 -21.54 -16.37 -1.13
CA GLU A 496 -22.45 -17.49 -1.36
C GLU A 496 -21.92 -18.54 -2.33
N SER A 497 -20.92 -18.18 -3.14
CA SER A 497 -20.21 -19.08 -4.05
C SER A 497 -18.96 -19.66 -3.39
N ALA A 498 -18.38 -18.94 -2.43
CA ALA A 498 -17.12 -19.29 -1.78
C ALA A 498 -17.16 -20.65 -1.07
N ALA A 499 -16.01 -21.32 -1.08
CA ALA A 499 -15.76 -22.57 -0.38
C ALA A 499 -14.46 -22.47 0.43
N GLN A 500 -14.28 -23.33 1.42
CA GLN A 500 -13.05 -23.35 2.22
C GLN A 500 -12.70 -24.73 2.78
N LEU A 501 -11.40 -24.99 2.90
CA LEU A 501 -10.84 -26.17 3.56
C LEU A 501 -10.06 -25.74 4.80
N ILE A 502 -10.25 -26.43 5.91
CA ILE A 502 -9.40 -26.31 7.09
C ILE A 502 -8.47 -27.51 7.10
N LEU A 503 -7.19 -27.30 6.82
CA LEU A 503 -6.17 -28.35 6.81
C LEU A 503 -5.94 -28.90 8.22
N LYS A 504 -5.40 -30.13 8.35
CA LYS A 504 -5.10 -30.72 9.68
C LYS A 504 -4.15 -29.89 10.56
N ASN A 505 -3.40 -28.97 9.98
CA ASN A 505 -2.53 -28.03 10.70
C ASN A 505 -3.27 -26.74 11.12
N GLY A 506 -4.59 -26.67 10.92
CA GLY A 506 -5.44 -25.52 11.24
C GLY A 506 -5.42 -24.39 10.21
N LYS A 507 -4.63 -24.50 9.12
CA LYS A 507 -4.57 -23.45 8.08
C LYS A 507 -5.84 -23.49 7.22
N PRO A 508 -6.57 -22.36 7.07
CA PRO A 508 -7.63 -22.25 6.10
C PRO A 508 -7.07 -22.10 4.68
N VAL A 509 -7.72 -22.73 3.72
CA VAL A 509 -7.52 -22.57 2.28
C VAL A 509 -8.86 -22.12 1.71
N LEU A 510 -8.87 -20.99 1.02
CA LEU A 510 -10.08 -20.32 0.58
C LEU A 510 -10.25 -20.46 -0.92
N PHE A 511 -11.50 -20.59 -1.37
CA PHE A 511 -11.82 -20.79 -2.78
C PHE A 511 -12.96 -19.87 -3.20
N ASP A 512 -12.83 -19.35 -4.42
CA ASP A 512 -13.83 -18.46 -5.03
C ASP A 512 -15.13 -19.21 -5.36
N ASP A 513 -15.02 -20.47 -5.77
CA ASP A 513 -16.15 -21.37 -5.86
C ASP A 513 -15.84 -22.84 -5.53
N ILE A 514 -16.90 -23.66 -5.45
CA ILE A 514 -16.83 -25.11 -5.18
C ILE A 514 -15.96 -25.82 -6.23
N GLY A 515 -15.93 -25.33 -7.47
CA GLY A 515 -15.13 -25.90 -8.55
C GLY A 515 -13.63 -25.75 -8.31
N CYS A 516 -13.19 -24.55 -7.90
CA CYS A 516 -11.82 -24.32 -7.45
C CYS A 516 -11.42 -25.22 -6.28
N MET A 517 -12.29 -25.35 -5.27
CA MET A 517 -12.01 -26.26 -4.14
C MET A 517 -11.89 -27.72 -4.60
N THR A 518 -12.76 -28.16 -5.51
CA THR A 518 -12.75 -29.53 -6.03
C THR A 518 -11.48 -29.79 -6.85
N GLU A 519 -11.04 -28.83 -7.67
CA GLU A 519 -9.78 -28.90 -8.41
C GLU A 519 -8.58 -29.02 -7.48
N TYR A 520 -8.53 -28.23 -6.40
CA TYR A 520 -7.49 -28.31 -5.38
C TYR A 520 -7.44 -29.69 -4.71
N LEU A 521 -8.60 -30.23 -4.32
CA LEU A 521 -8.69 -31.56 -3.73
C LEU A 521 -8.22 -32.67 -4.67
N GLN A 522 -8.46 -32.54 -5.98
CA GLN A 522 -8.03 -33.51 -6.99
C GLN A 522 -6.53 -33.42 -7.32
N THR A 523 -5.95 -32.22 -7.27
CA THR A 523 -4.57 -31.95 -7.70
C THR A 523 -3.57 -32.08 -6.55
N GLU A 524 -3.87 -31.47 -5.40
CA GLU A 524 -2.97 -31.42 -4.25
C GLU A 524 -3.21 -32.57 -3.27
N ASN A 525 -4.38 -33.22 -3.32
CA ASN A 525 -4.80 -34.31 -2.43
C ASN A 525 -4.45 -34.07 -0.94
N PRO A 526 -4.84 -32.92 -0.36
CA PRO A 526 -4.43 -32.53 0.98
C PRO A 526 -5.18 -33.30 2.07
N GLU A 527 -4.53 -33.54 3.21
CA GLU A 527 -5.25 -33.96 4.42
C GLU A 527 -5.90 -32.75 5.11
N TYR A 528 -7.23 -32.78 5.25
CA TYR A 528 -8.00 -31.71 5.89
C TYR A 528 -8.82 -32.22 7.08
N GLU A 529 -9.07 -31.30 8.02
CA GLU A 529 -9.89 -31.52 9.22
C GLU A 529 -11.37 -31.26 8.93
N ALA A 530 -11.68 -30.21 8.16
CA ALA A 530 -13.04 -29.87 7.76
C ALA A 530 -13.08 -29.17 6.40
N ALA A 531 -14.21 -29.29 5.70
CA ALA A 531 -14.45 -28.68 4.40
C ALA A 531 -15.86 -28.05 4.37
N PHE A 532 -15.96 -26.81 3.91
CA PHE A 532 -17.18 -26.02 3.96
C PHE A 532 -17.54 -25.43 2.60
N VAL A 533 -18.84 -25.45 2.31
CA VAL A 533 -19.49 -24.82 1.15
C VAL A 533 -20.78 -24.18 1.60
N HIS A 534 -21.35 -23.27 0.83
CA HIS A 534 -22.66 -22.71 1.13
C HIS A 534 -23.79 -23.59 0.54
N ASP A 535 -24.86 -23.76 1.32
CA ASP A 535 -26.10 -24.33 0.82
C ASP A 535 -26.72 -23.40 -0.22
N TYR A 536 -27.07 -23.93 -1.39
CA TYR A 536 -27.53 -23.12 -2.51
C TYR A 536 -28.83 -22.36 -2.19
N GLN A 537 -29.70 -22.92 -1.35
CA GLN A 537 -30.97 -22.30 -0.97
C GLN A 537 -30.84 -21.38 0.25
N SER A 538 -30.38 -21.92 1.38
CA SER A 538 -30.34 -21.15 2.65
C SER A 538 -29.18 -20.16 2.73
N LYS A 539 -28.15 -20.32 1.89
CA LYS A 539 -26.89 -19.55 1.93
C LYS A 539 -26.12 -19.70 3.24
N GLU A 540 -26.42 -20.74 4.03
CA GLU A 540 -25.68 -21.07 5.25
C GLU A 540 -24.47 -21.96 4.91
N TRP A 541 -23.40 -21.86 5.70
CA TRP A 541 -22.29 -22.79 5.65
C TRP A 541 -22.74 -24.21 6.01
N ILE A 542 -22.45 -25.16 5.14
CA ILE A 542 -22.67 -26.59 5.32
C ILE A 542 -21.38 -27.37 5.07
N SER A 543 -21.29 -28.58 5.62
CA SER A 543 -20.13 -29.44 5.41
C SER A 543 -20.13 -29.99 3.99
N PHE A 544 -19.03 -29.79 3.26
CA PHE A 544 -18.80 -30.38 1.94
C PHE A 544 -18.88 -31.92 1.99
N ASP A 545 -18.44 -32.52 3.10
CA ASP A 545 -18.37 -33.98 3.28
C ASP A 545 -19.74 -34.66 3.32
N THR A 546 -20.77 -33.94 3.78
CA THR A 546 -22.14 -34.46 3.91
C THR A 546 -23.11 -33.89 2.89
N SER A 547 -22.64 -32.99 2.01
CA SER A 547 -23.47 -32.30 1.02
C SER A 547 -23.77 -33.17 -0.20
N SER A 548 -24.85 -32.83 -0.90
CA SER A 548 -25.19 -33.35 -2.24
C SER A 548 -25.02 -32.23 -3.26
N PHE A 549 -24.47 -32.53 -4.44
CA PHE A 549 -24.13 -31.51 -5.43
C PHE A 549 -24.96 -31.68 -6.70
N ILE A 550 -25.36 -30.57 -7.30
CA ILE A 550 -25.92 -30.53 -8.65
C ILE A 550 -24.98 -29.70 -9.52
N GLN A 551 -24.54 -30.26 -10.64
CA GLN A 551 -23.86 -29.52 -11.69
C GLN A 551 -24.87 -29.15 -12.76
N ASN A 552 -24.96 -27.87 -13.06
CA ASN A 552 -25.80 -27.37 -14.15
C ASN A 552 -25.12 -26.15 -14.74
N GLN A 553 -24.94 -26.17 -16.06
CA GLN A 553 -24.31 -25.11 -16.82
C GLN A 553 -25.03 -23.75 -16.67
N ASN A 554 -26.28 -23.71 -16.21
CA ASN A 554 -27.02 -22.47 -15.98
C ASN A 554 -26.91 -21.93 -14.54
N ILE A 555 -26.14 -22.58 -13.67
CA ILE A 555 -25.81 -22.05 -12.35
C ILE A 555 -24.66 -21.06 -12.53
N ASP A 556 -24.88 -19.81 -12.14
CA ASP A 556 -23.83 -18.80 -12.12
C ASP A 556 -22.89 -19.10 -10.95
N SER A 557 -21.59 -19.18 -11.25
CA SER A 557 -20.52 -19.21 -10.27
C SER A 557 -19.34 -18.38 -10.79
N PRO A 558 -18.56 -17.72 -9.91
CA PRO A 558 -17.45 -16.84 -10.29
C PRO A 558 -16.49 -17.46 -11.31
N MET A 559 -16.17 -18.76 -11.14
CA MET A 559 -15.25 -19.48 -12.01
C MET A 559 -15.96 -20.35 -13.07
N SER A 560 -17.29 -20.21 -13.19
CA SER A 560 -18.13 -20.86 -14.21
C SER A 560 -18.10 -22.39 -14.20
N TYR A 561 -17.88 -23.02 -13.05
CA TYR A 561 -18.02 -24.47 -12.90
C TYR A 561 -19.50 -24.91 -12.76
N GLY A 562 -20.37 -24.00 -12.29
CA GLY A 562 -21.82 -24.24 -12.22
C GLY A 562 -22.21 -25.37 -11.26
N ILE A 563 -21.61 -25.39 -10.06
CA ILE A 563 -21.84 -26.40 -9.03
C ILE A 563 -22.60 -25.79 -7.86
N ALA A 564 -23.74 -26.38 -7.50
CA ALA A 564 -24.52 -26.02 -6.32
C ALA A 564 -24.46 -27.14 -5.28
N ALA A 565 -24.25 -26.78 -4.01
CA ALA A 565 -24.32 -27.71 -2.88
C ALA A 565 -25.66 -27.63 -2.14
N PHE A 566 -26.13 -28.77 -1.66
CA PHE A 566 -27.38 -28.89 -0.91
C PHE A 566 -27.16 -29.68 0.37
N LYS A 567 -27.75 -29.20 1.45
CA LYS A 567 -27.69 -29.84 2.78
C LYS A 567 -28.30 -31.24 2.80
N SER A 568 -29.33 -31.49 1.98
CA SER A 568 -30.01 -32.79 1.88
C SER A 568 -30.15 -33.28 0.43
N LYS A 569 -30.21 -34.61 0.28
CA LYS A 569 -30.49 -35.24 -1.02
C LYS A 569 -31.85 -34.86 -1.59
N ASP A 570 -32.84 -34.63 -0.71
CA ASP A 570 -34.18 -34.27 -1.12
C ASP A 570 -34.23 -32.86 -1.72
N ASP A 571 -33.45 -31.92 -1.17
CA ASP A 571 -33.33 -30.55 -1.69
C ASP A 571 -32.61 -30.53 -3.05
N ALA A 572 -31.53 -31.30 -3.19
CA ALA A 572 -30.85 -31.49 -4.47
C ALA A 572 -31.79 -32.12 -5.52
N ALA A 573 -32.57 -33.14 -5.14
CA ALA A 573 -33.52 -33.78 -6.04
C ALA A 573 -34.74 -32.90 -6.37
N ALA A 574 -35.12 -31.98 -5.48
CA ALA A 574 -36.12 -30.96 -5.76
C ALA A 574 -35.59 -29.95 -6.78
N PHE A 575 -34.39 -29.42 -6.55
CA PHE A 575 -33.73 -28.50 -7.48
C PHE A 575 -33.52 -29.13 -8.87
N GLN A 576 -33.04 -30.38 -8.92
CA GLN A 576 -32.83 -31.11 -10.17
C GLN A 576 -34.12 -31.31 -10.98
N ARG A 577 -35.26 -31.55 -10.31
CA ARG A 577 -36.56 -31.68 -11.00
C ARG A 577 -37.06 -30.38 -11.60
N GLU A 578 -36.74 -29.25 -10.96
CA GLU A 578 -37.22 -27.93 -11.36
C GLU A 578 -36.30 -27.25 -12.39
N TYR A 579 -34.98 -27.39 -12.23
CA TYR A 579 -33.97 -26.67 -13.02
C TYR A 579 -33.07 -27.58 -13.88
N GLY A 580 -33.16 -28.90 -13.73
CA GLY A 580 -32.29 -29.87 -14.39
C GLY A 580 -30.88 -29.93 -13.78
N GLY A 581 -29.97 -30.62 -14.46
CA GLY A 581 -28.57 -30.80 -14.04
C GLY A 581 -28.25 -32.23 -13.62
N ASP A 582 -26.97 -32.52 -13.47
CA ASP A 582 -26.44 -33.82 -13.08
C ASP A 582 -26.14 -33.85 -11.57
N ALA A 583 -26.60 -34.90 -10.89
CA ALA A 583 -26.42 -35.06 -9.46
C ALA A 583 -25.14 -35.82 -9.13
N TYR A 584 -24.37 -35.31 -8.17
CA TYR A 584 -23.11 -35.89 -7.71
C TYR A 584 -23.11 -36.03 -6.19
N THR A 585 -22.67 -37.18 -5.70
CA THR A 585 -22.10 -37.30 -4.36
C THR A 585 -20.70 -36.68 -4.33
N LYS A 586 -20.17 -36.36 -3.14
CA LYS A 586 -18.77 -35.93 -3.00
C LYS A 586 -17.79 -36.86 -3.72
N ALA A 587 -17.94 -38.18 -3.57
CA ALA A 587 -17.03 -39.14 -4.18
C ALA A 587 -17.11 -39.14 -5.71
N GLU A 588 -18.31 -38.98 -6.27
CA GLU A 588 -18.48 -38.85 -7.73
C GLU A 588 -17.92 -37.52 -8.23
N LEU A 589 -18.15 -36.42 -7.51
CA LEU A 589 -17.65 -35.09 -7.87
C LEU A 589 -16.10 -35.08 -7.91
N LEU A 590 -15.46 -35.66 -6.90
CA LEU A 590 -13.99 -35.77 -6.82
C LEU A 590 -13.39 -36.75 -7.83
N ASN A 591 -14.16 -37.67 -8.42
CA ASN A 591 -13.69 -38.58 -9.47
C ASN A 591 -14.02 -38.09 -10.89
N THR A 592 -14.70 -36.96 -11.03
CA THR A 592 -15.05 -36.39 -12.33
C THR A 592 -13.94 -35.46 -12.83
N GLU A 593 -13.76 -35.31 -14.14
CA GLU A 593 -12.83 -34.32 -14.69
C GLU A 593 -13.37 -32.90 -14.50
N ILE A 594 -13.07 -32.25 -13.37
CA ILE A 594 -13.69 -30.97 -12.95
C ILE A 594 -13.50 -29.85 -13.97
N LYS A 595 -12.38 -29.88 -14.70
CA LYS A 595 -12.05 -28.93 -15.77
C LYS A 595 -13.04 -28.98 -16.95
N SER A 596 -13.70 -30.11 -17.16
CA SER A 596 -14.71 -30.27 -18.22
C SER A 596 -15.99 -29.46 -17.95
N PHE A 597 -16.24 -29.07 -16.69
CA PHE A 597 -17.42 -28.28 -16.32
C PHE A 597 -17.27 -26.79 -16.66
N LYS A 598 -16.04 -26.31 -16.81
CA LYS A 598 -15.73 -24.89 -17.04
C LYS A 598 -16.11 -24.48 -18.47
N LYS A 599 -17.07 -23.56 -18.62
CA LYS A 599 -17.50 -23.09 -19.95
C LYS A 599 -16.38 -22.35 -20.69
N PRO A 600 -16.11 -22.66 -21.97
CA PRO A 600 -15.23 -21.84 -22.80
C PRO A 600 -15.92 -20.53 -23.19
N GLY A 601 -15.29 -19.38 -22.89
CA GLY A 601 -15.64 -18.10 -23.51
C GLY A 601 -16.72 -17.25 -22.82
N MET A 602 -16.98 -17.44 -21.53
CA MET A 602 -17.63 -16.40 -20.71
C MET A 602 -16.56 -15.57 -20.00
N SER A 603 -16.75 -14.25 -20.00
CA SER A 603 -16.01 -13.35 -19.10
C SER A 603 -16.24 -13.82 -17.67
N HIS A 604 -15.17 -14.02 -16.91
CA HIS A 604 -15.24 -14.14 -15.45
C HIS A 604 -16.18 -13.05 -14.93
N SER A 605 -17.13 -13.40 -14.07
CA SER A 605 -18.03 -12.43 -13.46
C SER A 605 -17.26 -11.65 -12.39
N HIS A 606 -16.42 -10.73 -12.85
CA HIS A 606 -15.78 -9.67 -12.08
C HIS A 606 -15.95 -8.36 -12.85
#